data_AF-A0A849L7E5-F1
#
_entry.id   AF-A0A849L7E5-F1
#
_cell.length_a   1.000
_cell.length_b   1.000
_cell.length_c   1.000
_cell.angle_alpha   90.00
_cell.angle_beta   90.00
_cell.angle_gamma   90.00
#
_symmetry.space_group_name_H-M   'P 1'
#
loop_
_entity.id
_entity.type
_entity.pdbx_description
1 polymer ?
#
loop_
_entity_poly.entity_id
_entity_poly.type
_entity_poly.pdbx_seq_one_letter_code
_entity_poly.pdbx_strand_id
1 'polypeptide(L)'
;MKGRDRNAPCWCGSGKKYKKCHLGRVAQAKENPWAAVDVIRKAFSQKKCCARGVGLGDCEGSVIRAHTVSRGSNLSKIAKHGHVLQYAANIPDMKKNGGKLSLKKIGIRDASVFQGFCNKHDRELFSCIENEAFAGRPEQCLTVAYRTMSRELYGKDAGSHLRETLRSADKGFGTFEQVMLQRMLDKIDVSNEAARRELKATYDVLTKAVVDSRPDALSSVVFESAASLPFMFAGAWSPFTDLYGGKLQDGYVDEVLDQVFFSSFAGEERAMICVSWISRDGAPGKVIAEQLWALAEEERASACLQLVVKHVENVFFNPDWFEALDGEHTEHLNRLAGDGLDQMGSVPRMPIRLDLDFQMPLCENSFRVGQHSTPP
;
A
#
# COMPACT_ATOMS: atom_id res chain seq x y z
N MET A 1 26.63 -39.05 -6.90
CA MET A 1 27.17 -38.06 -5.92
C MET A 1 27.90 -38.80 -4.81
N LYS A 2 29.13 -38.41 -4.46
CA LYS A 2 29.88 -38.99 -3.34
C LYS A 2 29.28 -38.49 -2.01
N GLY A 3 29.56 -39.19 -0.90
CA GLY A 3 28.96 -38.90 0.42
C GLY A 3 29.26 -37.50 0.99
N ARG A 4 30.34 -36.83 0.55
CA ARG A 4 30.69 -35.46 0.98
C ARG A 4 29.73 -34.41 0.40
N ASP A 5 29.36 -34.52 -0.87
CA ASP A 5 28.48 -33.56 -1.57
C ASP A 5 27.05 -33.59 -1.01
N ARG A 6 26.62 -34.73 -0.46
CA ARG A 6 25.30 -34.88 0.21
C ARG A 6 25.20 -34.06 1.50
N ASN A 7 26.31 -33.84 2.19
CA ASN A 7 26.34 -33.13 3.48
C ASN A 7 26.65 -31.64 3.34
N ALA A 8 27.06 -31.16 2.16
CA ALA A 8 27.28 -29.75 1.88
C ALA A 8 26.00 -28.92 2.07
N PRO A 9 26.11 -27.60 2.35
CA PRO A 9 24.97 -26.70 2.32
C PRO A 9 24.23 -26.78 0.99
N CYS A 10 22.90 -26.67 1.04
CA CYS A 10 22.08 -26.69 -0.15
C CYS A 10 22.25 -25.40 -0.96
N TRP A 11 22.28 -25.53 -2.29
CA TRP A 11 22.44 -24.40 -3.23
C TRP A 11 21.33 -23.35 -3.16
N CYS A 12 20.19 -23.67 -2.55
CA CYS A 12 19.03 -22.77 -2.39
C CYS A 12 19.17 -21.78 -1.21
N GLY A 13 20.33 -21.70 -0.56
CA GLY A 13 20.56 -20.76 0.53
C GLY A 13 19.69 -21.00 1.77
N SER A 14 19.21 -22.22 1.99
CA SER A 14 18.35 -22.57 3.14
C SER A 14 19.09 -22.86 4.44
N GLY A 15 20.42 -22.89 4.42
CA GLY A 15 21.25 -23.35 5.54
C GLY A 15 21.16 -24.86 5.83
N LYS A 16 20.24 -25.59 5.18
CA LYS A 16 20.09 -27.06 5.34
C LYS A 16 21.13 -27.79 4.50
N LYS A 17 21.55 -28.98 4.95
CA LYS A 17 22.37 -29.91 4.14
C LYS A 17 21.60 -30.30 2.87
N TYR A 18 22.28 -30.43 1.73
CA TYR A 18 21.65 -30.80 0.45
C TYR A 18 20.80 -32.07 0.56
N LYS A 19 21.29 -33.10 1.28
CA LYS A 19 20.55 -34.34 1.55
C LYS A 19 19.23 -34.17 2.33
N LYS A 20 19.09 -33.08 3.09
CA LYS A 20 17.91 -32.72 3.87
C LYS A 20 17.05 -31.65 3.18
N CYS A 21 17.40 -31.26 1.96
CA CYS A 21 16.76 -30.14 1.27
C CYS A 21 16.35 -30.50 -0.17
N HIS A 22 17.28 -30.46 -1.12
CA HIS A 22 16.99 -30.64 -2.54
C HIS A 22 17.42 -32.01 -3.10
N LEU A 23 18.10 -32.85 -2.32
CA LEU A 23 18.34 -34.24 -2.72
C LEU A 23 17.01 -35.00 -2.81
N GLY A 24 16.67 -35.48 -4.01
CA GLY A 24 15.44 -36.25 -4.25
C GLY A 24 14.16 -35.40 -4.32
N ARG A 25 14.26 -34.06 -4.34
CA ARG A 25 13.08 -33.17 -4.36
C ARG A 25 12.20 -33.35 -5.60
N VAL A 26 12.80 -33.75 -6.73
CA VAL A 26 12.09 -34.07 -7.99
C VAL A 26 11.10 -35.23 -7.80
N ALA A 27 11.43 -36.21 -6.95
CA ALA A 27 10.59 -37.38 -6.70
C ALA A 27 9.51 -37.15 -5.62
N GLN A 28 9.45 -35.96 -5.03
CA GLN A 28 8.45 -35.62 -4.01
C GLN A 28 7.12 -35.21 -4.68
N ALA A 29 6.01 -35.44 -3.99
CA ALA A 29 4.72 -34.94 -4.44
C ALA A 29 4.71 -33.40 -4.45
N LYS A 30 4.08 -32.82 -5.47
CA LYS A 30 3.84 -31.37 -5.55
C LYS A 30 3.01 -30.92 -4.35
N GLU A 31 3.36 -29.79 -3.76
CA GLU A 31 2.59 -29.24 -2.64
C GLU A 31 1.23 -28.74 -3.10
N ASN A 32 0.28 -28.76 -2.17
CA ASN A 32 -1.04 -28.16 -2.39
C ASN A 32 -0.91 -26.63 -2.38
N PRO A 33 -1.21 -25.93 -3.49
CA PRO A 33 -1.15 -24.46 -3.52
C PRO A 33 -2.01 -23.78 -2.46
N TRP A 34 -3.10 -24.42 -2.02
CA TRP A 34 -3.99 -23.89 -0.99
C TRP A 34 -3.33 -23.84 0.41
N ALA A 35 -2.36 -24.70 0.69
CA ALA A 35 -1.64 -24.68 1.96
C ALA A 35 -0.81 -23.39 2.11
N ALA A 36 -0.19 -22.92 1.02
CA ALA A 36 0.54 -21.65 1.01
C ALA A 36 -0.41 -20.45 1.19
N VAL A 37 -1.58 -20.48 0.56
CA VAL A 37 -2.63 -19.44 0.72
C VAL A 37 -3.06 -19.32 2.18
N ASP A 38 -3.25 -20.45 2.88
CA ASP A 38 -3.63 -20.44 4.29
C ASP A 38 -2.55 -19.88 5.21
N VAL A 39 -1.28 -20.18 4.94
CA VAL A 39 -0.15 -19.63 5.70
C VAL A 39 -0.04 -18.12 5.47
N ILE A 40 -0.13 -17.65 4.23
CA ILE A 40 -0.14 -16.22 3.90
C ILE A 40 -1.31 -15.53 4.60
N ARG A 41 -2.53 -16.08 4.50
CA ARG A 41 -3.71 -15.54 5.18
C ARG A 41 -3.51 -15.41 6.70
N LYS A 42 -2.85 -16.39 7.34
CA LYS A 42 -2.52 -16.34 8.76
C LYS A 42 -1.49 -15.24 9.08
N ALA A 43 -0.49 -15.06 8.23
CA ALA A 43 0.51 -14.01 8.40
C ALA A 43 -0.12 -12.60 8.35
N PHE A 44 -1.05 -12.38 7.42
CA PHE A 44 -1.78 -11.10 7.27
C PHE A 44 -2.87 -10.86 8.34
N SER A 45 -3.14 -11.83 9.21
CA SER A 45 -4.13 -11.73 10.31
C SER A 45 -3.49 -11.80 11.70
N GLN A 46 -2.19 -11.50 11.81
CA GLN A 46 -1.51 -11.41 13.10
C GLN A 46 -1.97 -10.18 13.87
N LYS A 47 -2.40 -10.38 15.11
CA LYS A 47 -2.76 -9.28 16.01
C LYS A 47 -1.51 -8.61 16.56
N LYS A 48 -1.24 -7.36 16.16
CA LYS A 48 -0.10 -6.57 16.63
C LYS A 48 -0.54 -5.13 16.81
N CYS A 49 -0.24 -4.49 17.94
CA CYS A 49 -0.43 -3.05 18.06
C CYS A 49 0.85 -2.33 17.61
N CYS A 50 0.78 -1.52 16.57
CA CYS A 50 1.90 -0.72 16.07
C CYS A 50 2.38 0.28 17.13
N ALA A 51 1.45 0.85 17.92
CA ALA A 51 1.77 1.80 18.99
C ALA A 51 2.39 1.16 20.26
N ARG A 52 2.64 -0.15 20.30
CA ARG A 52 3.20 -0.82 21.48
C ARG A 52 4.70 -0.54 21.61
N GLY A 53 5.12 -0.05 22.77
CA GLY A 53 6.55 0.05 23.12
C GLY A 53 7.32 1.12 22.36
N VAL A 54 6.62 2.07 21.75
CA VAL A 54 7.21 3.15 20.94
C VAL A 54 6.97 4.55 21.53
N GLY A 55 6.68 4.63 22.82
CA GLY A 55 6.45 5.91 23.53
C GLY A 55 5.01 6.42 23.48
N LEU A 56 4.07 5.71 22.86
CA LEU A 56 2.64 6.07 22.79
C LEU A 56 1.81 5.48 23.95
N GLY A 57 2.45 5.22 25.09
CA GLY A 57 1.84 4.59 26.26
C GLY A 57 1.48 3.10 26.09
N ASP A 58 1.04 2.49 27.18
CA ASP A 58 0.71 1.06 27.21
C ASP A 58 -0.58 0.74 26.46
N CYS A 59 -0.61 -0.45 25.83
CA CYS A 59 -1.80 -1.00 25.21
C CYS A 59 -2.85 -1.35 26.28
N GLU A 60 -4.11 -1.08 25.97
CA GLU A 60 -5.25 -1.50 26.77
C GLU A 60 -6.36 -2.04 25.86
N GLY A 61 -7.00 -3.13 26.30
CA GLY A 61 -7.99 -3.86 25.50
C GLY A 61 -7.36 -4.76 24.43
N SER A 62 -8.21 -5.37 23.61
CA SER A 62 -7.79 -6.28 22.55
C SER A 62 -7.32 -5.52 21.30
N VAL A 63 -6.47 -6.18 20.50
CA VAL A 63 -6.23 -5.74 19.12
C VAL A 63 -7.51 -5.91 18.31
N ILE A 64 -7.92 -4.84 17.64
CA ILE A 64 -9.18 -4.74 16.92
C ILE A 64 -8.96 -4.82 15.40
N ARG A 65 -10.07 -4.81 14.68
CA ARG A 65 -10.13 -4.65 13.23
C ARG A 65 -10.17 -3.15 12.91
N ALA A 66 -9.00 -2.51 12.86
CA ALA A 66 -8.88 -1.08 12.60
C ALA A 66 -9.03 -0.78 11.10
N HIS A 67 -9.66 0.33 10.76
CA HIS A 67 -9.88 0.78 9.38
C HIS A 67 -8.87 1.87 9.01
N THR A 68 -8.17 1.72 7.88
CA THR A 68 -7.27 2.78 7.39
C THR A 68 -8.02 3.86 6.61
N VAL A 69 -9.09 3.47 5.91
CA VAL A 69 -10.14 4.35 5.41
C VAL A 69 -11.39 4.07 6.24
N SER A 70 -11.87 5.06 6.98
CA SER A 70 -12.94 4.85 7.96
C SER A 70 -14.21 4.26 7.31
N ARG A 71 -14.87 3.34 8.01
CA ARG A 71 -16.12 2.74 7.53
C ARG A 71 -17.26 3.73 7.47
N GLY A 72 -17.45 4.47 8.56
CA GLY A 72 -18.62 5.32 8.79
C GLY A 72 -18.54 6.61 7.98
N SER A 73 -17.51 7.42 8.21
CA SER A 73 -17.38 8.74 7.57
C SER A 73 -16.99 8.66 6.10
N ASN A 74 -16.20 7.66 5.67
CA ASN A 74 -15.67 7.59 4.30
C ASN A 74 -16.32 6.49 3.44
N LEU A 75 -16.08 5.21 3.74
CA LEU A 75 -16.49 4.11 2.85
C LEU A 75 -18.02 4.01 2.66
N SER A 76 -18.81 4.37 3.67
CA SER A 76 -20.27 4.35 3.55
C SER A 76 -20.81 5.29 2.46
N LYS A 77 -20.07 6.37 2.14
CA LYS A 77 -20.46 7.39 1.17
C LYS A 77 -20.33 6.93 -0.28
N ILE A 78 -19.46 5.96 -0.54
CA ILE A 78 -19.27 5.35 -1.85
C ILE A 78 -19.88 3.94 -1.95
N ALA A 79 -20.43 3.40 -0.86
CA ALA A 79 -20.94 2.04 -0.83
C ALA A 79 -22.31 1.90 -1.51
N LYS A 80 -22.50 0.78 -2.20
CA LYS A 80 -23.80 0.35 -2.72
C LYS A 80 -24.18 -0.97 -2.07
N HIS A 81 -25.34 -0.98 -1.42
CA HIS A 81 -25.81 -2.10 -0.59
C HIS A 81 -24.75 -2.60 0.41
N GLY A 82 -24.01 -1.67 1.03
CA GLY A 82 -22.95 -1.98 2.01
C GLY A 82 -21.65 -2.53 1.42
N HIS A 83 -21.47 -2.47 0.10
CA HIS A 83 -20.28 -2.95 -0.60
C HIS A 83 -19.62 -1.85 -1.43
N VAL A 84 -18.30 -1.96 -1.58
CA VAL A 84 -17.47 -1.17 -2.49
C VAL A 84 -16.70 -2.12 -3.42
N LEU A 85 -16.09 -1.60 -4.47
CA LEU A 85 -15.21 -2.36 -5.35
C LEU A 85 -13.74 -2.14 -4.98
N GLN A 86 -12.92 -3.18 -5.11
CA GLN A 86 -11.47 -3.11 -4.90
C GLN A 86 -10.76 -4.05 -5.89
N TYR A 87 -9.56 -3.69 -6.34
CA TYR A 87 -8.69 -4.60 -7.06
C TYR A 87 -8.13 -5.68 -6.11
N ALA A 88 -8.29 -6.95 -6.50
CA ALA A 88 -7.81 -8.08 -5.71
C ALA A 88 -7.04 -9.08 -6.58
N ALA A 89 -5.91 -9.53 -6.06
CA ALA A 89 -5.16 -10.66 -6.57
C ALA A 89 -5.74 -11.97 -5.98
N ASN A 90 -6.46 -12.72 -6.80
CA ASN A 90 -7.03 -14.03 -6.44
C ASN A 90 -6.48 -15.09 -7.39
N ILE A 91 -5.85 -16.15 -6.86
CA ILE A 91 -5.17 -17.17 -7.67
C ILE A 91 -6.09 -17.82 -8.72
N PRO A 92 -7.29 -18.31 -8.37
CA PRO A 92 -8.28 -18.75 -9.36
C PRO A 92 -8.59 -17.73 -10.47
N ASP A 93 -8.81 -16.47 -10.12
CA ASP A 93 -9.16 -15.43 -11.10
C ASP A 93 -7.96 -15.07 -11.98
N MET A 94 -6.77 -14.95 -11.41
CA MET A 94 -5.53 -14.69 -12.15
C MET A 94 -5.24 -15.82 -13.14
N LYS A 95 -5.51 -17.09 -12.79
CA LYS A 95 -5.37 -18.21 -13.75
C LYS A 95 -6.33 -18.08 -14.93
N LYS A 96 -7.55 -17.59 -14.71
CA LYS A 96 -8.56 -17.39 -15.76
C LYS A 96 -8.28 -16.16 -16.61
N ASN A 97 -7.77 -15.09 -15.99
CA ASN A 97 -7.63 -13.78 -16.60
C ASN A 97 -6.20 -13.51 -17.12
N GLY A 98 -5.40 -14.56 -17.33
CA GLY A 98 -4.04 -14.43 -17.88
C GLY A 98 -3.08 -13.65 -16.97
N GLY A 99 -3.22 -13.80 -15.66
CA GLY A 99 -2.40 -13.12 -14.64
C GLY A 99 -2.91 -11.74 -14.24
N LYS A 100 -4.01 -11.25 -14.81
CA LYS A 100 -4.57 -9.93 -14.49
C LYS A 100 -5.32 -9.92 -13.15
N LEU A 101 -5.27 -8.77 -12.49
CA LEU A 101 -6.09 -8.49 -11.31
C LEU A 101 -7.57 -8.51 -11.66
N SER A 102 -8.38 -8.72 -10.63
CA SER A 102 -9.83 -8.70 -10.76
C SER A 102 -10.42 -7.65 -9.83
N LEU A 103 -11.40 -6.92 -10.33
CA LEU A 103 -12.19 -6.03 -9.49
C LEU A 103 -13.25 -6.86 -8.74
N LYS A 104 -13.33 -6.70 -7.43
CA LYS A 104 -14.21 -7.51 -6.57
C LYS A 104 -15.01 -6.63 -5.62
N LYS A 105 -16.24 -7.07 -5.34
CA LYS A 105 -17.08 -6.49 -4.28
C LYS A 105 -16.53 -6.92 -2.92
N ILE A 106 -16.38 -5.96 -2.02
CA ILE A 106 -15.98 -6.17 -0.63
C ILE A 106 -16.91 -5.38 0.28
N GLY A 107 -17.35 -6.01 1.38
CA GLY A 107 -18.19 -5.34 2.36
C GLY A 107 -17.42 -4.26 3.12
N ILE A 108 -18.04 -3.12 3.40
CA ILE A 108 -17.35 -1.99 4.09
C ILE A 108 -16.89 -2.33 5.51
N ARG A 109 -17.37 -3.43 6.09
CA ARG A 109 -16.89 -3.95 7.38
C ARG A 109 -15.53 -4.64 7.26
N ASP A 110 -15.16 -5.09 6.07
CA ASP A 110 -13.92 -5.80 5.76
C ASP A 110 -12.95 -4.96 4.93
N ALA A 111 -13.46 -4.02 4.14
CA ALA A 111 -12.66 -3.06 3.40
C ALA A 111 -11.76 -2.22 4.31
N SER A 112 -10.51 -2.03 3.88
CA SER A 112 -9.48 -1.23 4.58
C SER A 112 -9.11 -1.69 5.99
N VAL A 113 -9.46 -2.92 6.36
CA VAL A 113 -9.20 -3.45 7.70
C VAL A 113 -7.80 -4.04 7.84
N PHE A 114 -7.14 -3.74 8.96
CA PHE A 114 -5.95 -4.43 9.43
C PHE A 114 -5.96 -4.57 10.95
N GLN A 115 -5.17 -5.50 11.50
CA GLN A 115 -5.13 -5.78 12.95
C GLN A 115 -3.92 -5.13 13.62
N GLY A 116 -3.74 -3.83 13.32
CA GLY A 116 -2.57 -3.03 13.67
C GLY A 116 -2.70 -2.20 14.96
N PHE A 117 -3.86 -2.14 15.61
CA PHE A 117 -4.07 -1.31 16.80
C PHE A 117 -4.94 -1.97 17.86
N CYS A 118 -4.66 -1.68 19.14
CA CYS A 118 -5.56 -2.02 20.25
C CYS A 118 -6.70 -1.00 20.38
N ASN A 119 -7.76 -1.37 21.09
CA ASN A 119 -8.93 -0.51 21.27
C ASN A 119 -8.57 0.90 21.78
N LYS A 120 -7.69 0.99 22.78
CA LYS A 120 -7.23 2.26 23.33
C LYS A 120 -6.50 3.11 22.29
N HIS A 121 -5.46 2.55 21.67
CA HIS A 121 -4.62 3.29 20.71
C HIS A 121 -5.39 3.71 19.47
N ASP A 122 -6.31 2.87 18.97
CA ASP A 122 -7.15 3.26 17.83
C ASP A 122 -8.04 4.46 18.18
N ARG A 123 -8.71 4.42 19.33
CA ARG A 123 -9.60 5.49 19.81
C ARG A 123 -8.85 6.79 20.08
N GLU A 124 -7.70 6.71 20.76
CA GLU A 124 -6.97 7.91 21.22
C GLU A 124 -6.18 8.55 20.08
N LEU A 125 -5.45 7.77 19.28
CA LEU A 125 -4.56 8.32 18.25
C LEU A 125 -5.33 8.86 17.05
N PHE A 126 -6.48 8.26 16.70
CA PHE A 126 -7.20 8.60 15.45
C PHE A 126 -8.48 9.40 15.67
N SER A 127 -8.77 9.84 16.91
CA SER A 127 -10.01 10.57 17.21
C SER A 127 -10.24 11.79 16.31
N CYS A 128 -9.19 12.58 16.02
CA CYS A 128 -9.30 13.80 15.21
C CYS A 128 -9.66 13.56 13.73
N ILE A 129 -9.54 12.32 13.23
CA ILE A 129 -9.92 11.93 11.87
C ILE A 129 -11.14 10.99 11.83
N GLU A 130 -11.54 10.42 12.97
CA GLU A 130 -12.71 9.53 13.08
C GLU A 130 -13.95 10.26 13.61
N ASN A 131 -13.78 11.18 14.56
CA ASN A 131 -14.88 11.86 15.25
C ASN A 131 -15.08 13.31 14.80
N GLU A 132 -14.26 13.79 13.87
CA GLU A 132 -14.32 15.15 13.34
C GLU A 132 -14.25 15.14 11.82
N ALA A 133 -14.82 16.16 11.18
CA ALA A 133 -14.64 16.37 9.76
C ALA A 133 -13.15 16.67 9.46
N PHE A 134 -12.62 16.04 8.41
CA PHE A 134 -11.28 16.37 7.95
C PHE A 134 -11.29 17.80 7.41
N ALA A 135 -10.42 18.65 7.95
CA ALA A 135 -10.28 20.06 7.58
C ALA A 135 -8.84 20.40 7.17
N GLY A 136 -7.98 19.39 7.01
CA GLY A 136 -6.56 19.59 6.69
C GLY A 136 -5.79 20.26 7.83
N ARG A 137 -6.17 20.05 9.10
CA ARG A 137 -5.36 20.54 10.22
C ARG A 137 -4.04 19.77 10.29
N PRO A 138 -2.92 20.40 10.70
CA PRO A 138 -1.62 19.73 10.77
C PRO A 138 -1.64 18.40 11.55
N GLU A 139 -2.36 18.35 12.67
CA GLU A 139 -2.55 17.14 13.47
C GLU A 139 -3.32 16.03 12.72
N GLN A 140 -4.34 16.38 11.91
CA GLN A 140 -5.11 15.42 11.13
C GLN A 140 -4.24 14.83 10.01
N CYS A 141 -3.43 15.67 9.35
CA CYS A 141 -2.47 15.25 8.33
C CYS A 141 -1.42 14.28 8.90
N LEU A 142 -0.82 14.61 10.06
CA LEU A 142 0.12 13.70 10.75
C LEU A 142 -0.56 12.39 11.16
N THR A 143 -1.77 12.48 11.71
CA THR A 143 -2.54 11.32 12.20
C THR A 143 -2.87 10.34 11.08
N VAL A 144 -3.35 10.83 9.93
CA VAL A 144 -3.66 9.95 8.78
C VAL A 144 -2.40 9.38 8.13
N ALA A 145 -1.30 10.14 8.06
CA ALA A 145 -0.02 9.63 7.58
C ALA A 145 0.52 8.52 8.49
N TYR A 146 0.46 8.69 9.81
CA TYR A 146 0.86 7.67 10.78
C TYR A 146 0.01 6.40 10.67
N ARG A 147 -1.32 6.53 10.55
CA ARG A 147 -2.22 5.37 10.36
C ARG A 147 -1.88 4.62 9.08
N THR A 148 -1.67 5.36 7.99
CA THR A 148 -1.35 4.82 6.67
C THR A 148 -0.02 4.07 6.70
N MET A 149 1.04 4.68 7.24
CA MET A 149 2.35 4.02 7.35
C MET A 149 2.30 2.78 8.24
N SER A 150 1.51 2.83 9.33
CA SER A 150 1.30 1.67 10.21
C SER A 150 0.67 0.50 9.47
N ARG A 151 -0.27 0.75 8.56
CA ARG A 151 -0.87 -0.27 7.68
C ARG A 151 0.15 -0.82 6.69
N GLU A 152 0.91 0.05 6.01
CA GLU A 152 1.92 -0.39 5.02
C GLU A 152 3.01 -1.25 5.67
N LEU A 153 3.53 -0.82 6.82
CA LEU A 153 4.52 -1.60 7.57
C LEU A 153 3.93 -2.92 8.08
N TYR A 154 2.68 -2.92 8.56
CA TYR A 154 1.98 -4.14 8.98
C TYR A 154 1.86 -5.15 7.82
N GLY A 155 1.43 -4.69 6.64
CA GLY A 155 1.32 -5.53 5.44
C GLY A 155 2.67 -6.07 4.98
N LYS A 156 3.72 -5.24 5.04
CA LYS A 156 5.08 -5.65 4.68
C LYS A 156 5.67 -6.66 5.67
N ASP A 157 5.47 -6.46 6.97
CA ASP A 157 5.86 -7.41 8.02
C ASP A 157 5.16 -8.77 7.80
N ALA A 158 3.87 -8.79 7.46
CA ALA A 158 3.13 -10.01 7.16
C ALA A 158 3.69 -10.74 5.92
N GLY A 159 4.17 -9.99 4.92
CA GLY A 159 4.78 -10.52 3.70
C GLY A 159 6.22 -11.04 3.88
N SER A 160 6.94 -10.64 4.94
CA SER A 160 8.36 -11.01 5.15
C SER A 160 8.59 -12.53 5.26
N HIS A 161 7.59 -13.30 5.67
CA HIS A 161 7.69 -14.76 5.79
C HIS A 161 7.37 -15.52 4.49
N LEU A 162 7.17 -14.82 3.37
CA LEU A 162 6.78 -15.44 2.10
C LEU A 162 7.84 -16.43 1.59
N ARG A 163 9.13 -16.08 1.68
CA ARG A 163 10.22 -16.96 1.26
C ARG A 163 10.24 -18.26 2.06
N GLU A 164 10.04 -18.19 3.37
CA GLU A 164 9.97 -19.38 4.22
C GLU A 164 8.76 -20.24 3.87
N THR A 165 7.60 -19.60 3.69
CA THR A 165 6.33 -20.25 3.33
C THR A 165 6.40 -20.98 1.99
N LEU A 166 7.01 -20.36 0.98
CA LEU A 166 7.08 -20.90 -0.38
C LEU A 166 8.34 -21.73 -0.65
N ARG A 167 9.23 -21.90 0.35
CA ARG A 167 10.52 -22.58 0.16
C ARG A 167 10.38 -24.03 -0.33
N SER A 168 9.26 -24.68 -0.03
CA SER A 168 8.94 -26.05 -0.44
C SER A 168 7.98 -26.13 -1.64
N ALA A 169 7.56 -24.99 -2.20
CA ALA A 169 6.64 -24.95 -3.33
C ALA A 169 7.23 -25.57 -4.62
N ASP A 170 8.55 -25.78 -4.66
CA ASP A 170 9.29 -26.41 -5.77
C ASP A 170 9.39 -27.94 -5.67
N LYS A 171 8.73 -28.58 -4.68
CA LYS A 171 8.65 -30.04 -4.61
C LYS A 171 7.97 -30.63 -5.85
N GLY A 172 8.54 -31.70 -6.39
CA GLY A 172 8.02 -32.36 -7.59
C GLY A 172 8.22 -31.56 -8.88
N PHE A 173 8.97 -30.45 -8.85
CA PHE A 173 9.39 -29.74 -10.06
C PHE A 173 10.69 -30.32 -10.62
N GLY A 174 10.99 -30.06 -11.88
CA GLY A 174 12.31 -30.36 -12.45
C GLY A 174 13.39 -29.50 -11.82
N THR A 175 14.65 -29.92 -11.94
CA THR A 175 15.79 -29.24 -11.30
C THR A 175 15.92 -27.79 -11.76
N PHE A 176 15.68 -27.51 -13.04
CA PHE A 176 15.77 -26.16 -13.59
C PHE A 176 14.71 -25.25 -12.97
N GLU A 177 13.46 -25.70 -12.92
CA GLU A 177 12.35 -24.95 -12.33
C GLU A 177 12.54 -24.74 -10.82
N GLN A 178 13.11 -25.72 -10.11
CA GLN A 178 13.49 -25.56 -8.70
C GLN A 178 14.51 -24.43 -8.54
N VAL A 179 15.57 -24.39 -9.36
CA VAL A 179 16.59 -23.33 -9.29
C VAL A 179 15.97 -21.96 -9.61
N MET A 180 15.11 -21.88 -10.63
CA MET A 180 14.45 -20.64 -11.01
C MET A 180 13.53 -20.11 -9.89
N LEU A 181 12.69 -20.98 -9.31
CA LEU A 181 11.79 -20.58 -8.22
C LEU A 181 12.57 -20.14 -6.98
N GLN A 182 13.61 -20.87 -6.56
CA GLN A 182 14.40 -20.47 -5.39
C GLN A 182 15.12 -19.13 -5.62
N ARG A 183 15.69 -18.89 -6.82
CA ARG A 183 16.29 -17.60 -7.16
C ARG A 183 15.29 -16.46 -7.18
N MET A 184 14.07 -16.70 -7.68
CA MET A 184 12.98 -15.73 -7.63
C MET A 184 12.61 -15.38 -6.19
N LEU A 185 12.42 -16.40 -5.34
CA LEU A 185 12.11 -16.21 -3.92
C LEU A 185 13.22 -15.45 -3.18
N ASP A 186 14.49 -15.74 -3.48
CA ASP A 186 15.63 -15.01 -2.89
C ASP A 186 15.63 -13.53 -3.30
N LYS A 187 15.30 -13.20 -4.57
CA LYS A 187 15.17 -11.80 -5.01
C LYS A 187 14.02 -11.07 -4.31
N ILE A 188 12.85 -11.72 -4.22
CA ILE A 188 11.68 -11.16 -3.53
C ILE A 188 12.00 -10.87 -2.06
N ASP A 189 12.74 -11.75 -1.39
CA ASP A 189 13.17 -11.59 0.01
C ASP A 189 14.05 -10.36 0.20
N VAL A 190 15.07 -10.19 -0.67
CA VAL A 190 15.96 -9.02 -0.62
C VAL A 190 15.18 -7.72 -0.85
N SER A 191 14.32 -7.67 -1.86
CA SER A 191 13.51 -6.48 -2.15
C SER A 191 12.51 -6.17 -1.04
N ASN A 192 11.91 -7.20 -0.43
CA ASN A 192 10.97 -7.01 0.68
C ASN A 192 11.67 -6.50 1.94
N GLU A 193 12.87 -6.98 2.27
CA GLU A 193 13.63 -6.49 3.41
C GLU A 193 14.11 -5.05 3.20
N ALA A 194 14.50 -4.67 1.98
CA ALA A 194 14.82 -3.29 1.63
C ALA A 194 13.61 -2.37 1.87
N ALA A 195 12.47 -2.70 1.26
CA ALA A 195 11.22 -1.95 1.44
C ALA A 195 10.77 -1.91 2.91
N ARG A 196 10.95 -3.00 3.66
CA ARG A 196 10.62 -3.05 5.08
C ARG A 196 11.47 -2.08 5.90
N ARG A 197 12.78 -2.03 5.64
CA ARG A 197 13.71 -1.09 6.29
C ARG A 197 13.31 0.36 6.03
N GLU A 198 12.93 0.69 4.79
CA GLU A 198 12.46 2.02 4.40
C GLU A 198 11.16 2.40 5.11
N LEU A 199 10.13 1.54 5.02
CA LEU A 199 8.84 1.78 5.69
C LEU A 199 9.02 1.90 7.21
N LYS A 200 9.93 1.12 7.80
CA LYS A 200 10.25 1.20 9.24
C LYS A 200 10.92 2.52 9.59
N ALA A 201 11.86 3.02 8.78
CA ALA A 201 12.51 4.30 9.02
C ALA A 201 11.49 5.45 9.03
N THR A 202 10.58 5.46 8.05
CA THR A 202 9.51 6.47 7.97
C THR A 202 8.47 6.31 9.07
N TYR A 203 8.10 5.07 9.42
CA TYR A 203 7.27 4.79 10.58
C TYR A 203 7.87 5.37 11.86
N ASP A 204 9.19 5.21 12.08
CA ASP A 204 9.86 5.73 13.28
C ASP A 204 9.85 7.27 13.32
N VAL A 205 10.05 7.94 12.17
CA VAL A 205 9.95 9.40 12.07
C VAL A 205 8.53 9.88 12.43
N LEU A 206 7.50 9.27 11.84
CA LEU A 206 6.11 9.62 12.13
C LEU A 206 5.73 9.30 13.59
N THR A 207 6.22 8.18 14.12
CA THR A 207 5.97 7.81 15.52
C THR A 207 6.55 8.83 16.46
N LYS A 208 7.81 9.25 16.23
CA LYS A 208 8.44 10.32 17.00
C LYS A 208 7.64 11.63 16.90
N ALA A 209 7.19 11.99 15.70
CA ALA A 209 6.37 13.18 15.50
C ALA A 209 5.04 13.13 16.27
N VAL A 210 4.38 11.96 16.32
CA VAL A 210 3.14 11.78 17.11
C VAL A 210 3.43 11.84 18.62
N VAL A 211 4.48 11.17 19.09
CA VAL A 211 4.89 11.19 20.52
C VAL A 211 5.21 12.61 20.98
N ASP A 212 5.99 13.35 20.19
CA ASP A 212 6.45 14.70 20.53
C ASP A 212 5.42 15.79 20.18
N SER A 213 4.26 15.42 19.63
CA SER A 213 3.23 16.35 19.12
C SER A 213 3.81 17.39 18.14
N ARG A 214 4.58 16.92 17.15
CA ARG A 214 5.28 17.69 16.12
C ARG A 214 4.66 17.50 14.74
N PRO A 215 3.47 18.09 14.47
CA PRO A 215 2.83 17.96 13.16
C PRO A 215 3.59 18.65 12.02
N ASP A 216 4.54 19.53 12.35
CA ASP A 216 5.47 20.19 11.42
C ASP A 216 6.54 19.26 10.84
N ALA A 217 6.66 18.01 11.34
CA ALA A 217 7.47 16.97 10.70
C ALA A 217 6.91 16.54 9.33
N LEU A 218 5.67 16.92 9.02
CA LEU A 218 4.97 16.62 7.79
C LEU A 218 4.53 17.91 7.10
N SER A 219 4.68 17.95 5.78
CA SER A 219 4.06 18.98 4.95
C SER A 219 3.02 18.31 4.06
N SER A 220 1.95 19.05 3.78
CA SER A 220 0.84 18.53 2.99
C SER A 220 0.29 19.58 2.03
N VAL A 221 -0.32 19.07 0.96
CA VAL A 221 -1.30 19.78 0.14
C VAL A 221 -2.64 19.08 0.32
N VAL A 222 -3.69 19.86 0.50
CA VAL A 222 -5.07 19.38 0.52
C VAL A 222 -5.81 19.95 -0.68
N PHE A 223 -6.43 19.09 -1.46
CA PHE A 223 -7.32 19.41 -2.55
C PHE A 223 -8.76 19.17 -2.10
N GLU A 224 -9.63 20.16 -2.24
CA GLU A 224 -11.05 20.06 -1.90
C GLU A 224 -11.86 20.03 -3.19
N SER A 225 -12.67 18.98 -3.31
CA SER A 225 -13.55 18.75 -4.45
C SER A 225 -14.93 19.34 -4.21
N ALA A 226 -15.52 19.91 -5.26
CA ALA A 226 -16.86 20.49 -5.28
C ALA A 226 -17.98 19.48 -5.00
N ALA A 227 -17.69 18.18 -5.13
CA ALA A 227 -18.64 17.11 -4.86
C ALA A 227 -17.96 15.90 -4.18
N SER A 228 -18.75 14.89 -3.85
CA SER A 228 -18.23 13.61 -3.38
C SER A 228 -17.43 12.90 -4.48
N LEU A 229 -16.27 12.35 -4.12
CA LEU A 229 -15.49 11.49 -5.01
C LEU A 229 -16.10 10.08 -5.10
N PRO A 230 -16.11 9.44 -6.27
CA PRO A 230 -16.59 8.07 -6.43
C PRO A 230 -15.58 7.01 -5.97
N PHE A 231 -14.53 7.40 -5.26
CA PHE A 231 -13.48 6.51 -4.77
C PHE A 231 -12.91 7.03 -3.44
N MET A 232 -12.38 6.10 -2.64
CA MET A 232 -11.73 6.39 -1.36
C MET A 232 -10.45 5.56 -1.25
N PHE A 233 -9.40 6.13 -0.67
CA PHE A 233 -8.11 5.50 -0.54
C PHE A 233 -7.32 6.02 0.66
N ALA A 234 -6.36 5.22 1.10
CA ALA A 234 -5.29 5.66 1.97
C ALA A 234 -4.07 4.76 1.72
N GLY A 235 -2.95 5.33 1.30
CA GLY A 235 -1.75 4.58 0.99
C GLY A 235 -0.49 5.42 1.01
N ALA A 236 0.64 4.75 1.13
CA ALA A 236 1.95 5.37 1.02
C ALA A 236 2.87 4.48 0.18
N TRP A 237 3.73 5.11 -0.62
CA TRP A 237 4.70 4.40 -1.45
C TRP A 237 5.96 5.24 -1.62
N SER A 238 7.06 4.60 -2.01
CA SER A 238 8.30 5.27 -2.43
C SER A 238 8.21 5.64 -3.91
N PRO A 239 8.02 6.92 -4.29
CA PRO A 239 7.92 7.29 -5.69
C PRO A 239 9.29 7.28 -6.37
N PHE A 240 9.44 6.46 -7.41
CA PHE A 240 10.64 6.42 -8.24
C PHE A 240 10.60 7.47 -9.36
N THR A 241 9.40 7.80 -9.82
CA THR A 241 9.15 8.80 -10.85
C THR A 241 8.05 9.76 -10.40
N ASP A 242 8.07 10.94 -10.99
CA ASP A 242 7.05 11.98 -10.85
C ASP A 242 5.83 11.70 -11.76
N LEU A 243 4.91 12.66 -11.85
CA LEU A 243 3.69 12.54 -12.66
C LEU A 243 3.96 12.32 -14.16
N TYR A 244 5.07 12.86 -14.66
CA TYR A 244 5.44 12.88 -16.07
C TYR A 244 6.53 11.84 -16.41
N GLY A 245 6.88 10.98 -15.46
CA GLY A 245 7.92 9.95 -15.63
C GLY A 245 9.35 10.45 -15.40
N GLY A 246 9.52 11.69 -14.93
CA GLY A 246 10.81 12.21 -14.47
C GLY A 246 11.27 11.46 -13.23
N LYS A 247 12.56 11.11 -13.16
CA LYS A 247 13.10 10.32 -12.06
C LYS A 247 13.18 11.14 -10.77
N LEU A 248 12.68 10.56 -9.67
CA LEU A 248 12.74 11.12 -8.31
C LEU A 248 13.70 10.36 -7.40
N GLN A 249 13.75 9.03 -7.53
CA GLN A 249 14.57 8.16 -6.67
C GLN A 249 15.13 6.98 -7.48
N ASP A 250 16.29 6.47 -7.07
CA ASP A 250 17.03 5.40 -7.74
C ASP A 250 16.59 3.99 -7.31
N GLY A 251 16.32 3.82 -6.01
CA GLY A 251 15.84 2.56 -5.44
C GLY A 251 16.89 1.47 -5.36
N TYR A 252 18.14 1.88 -5.10
CA TYR A 252 19.18 0.93 -4.75
C TYR A 252 18.90 0.33 -3.37
N VAL A 253 19.23 -0.96 -3.19
CA VAL A 253 18.89 -1.74 -1.99
C VAL A 253 19.51 -1.18 -0.70
N ASP A 254 20.58 -0.40 -0.82
CA ASP A 254 21.27 0.28 0.28
C ASP A 254 20.69 1.65 0.62
N GLU A 255 19.92 2.28 -0.27
CA GLU A 255 19.27 3.58 -0.07
C GLU A 255 18.06 3.49 0.85
N VAL A 256 17.80 4.57 1.61
CA VAL A 256 16.54 4.73 2.33
C VAL A 256 15.67 5.68 1.54
N LEU A 257 14.66 5.13 0.88
CA LEU A 257 13.72 5.91 0.07
C LEU A 257 12.72 6.67 0.93
N ASP A 258 12.34 7.84 0.45
CA ASP A 258 11.24 8.63 0.98
C ASP A 258 9.90 8.11 0.47
N GLN A 259 8.88 8.20 1.33
CA GLN A 259 7.51 7.92 0.95
C GLN A 259 6.69 9.20 0.75
N VAL A 260 5.72 9.11 -0.16
CA VAL A 260 4.60 10.03 -0.28
C VAL A 260 3.35 9.37 0.26
N PHE A 261 2.47 10.16 0.89
CA PHE A 261 1.23 9.70 1.52
C PHE A 261 0.04 10.30 0.80
N PHE A 262 -0.93 9.47 0.47
CA PHE A 262 -2.17 9.87 -0.18
C PHE A 262 -3.34 9.36 0.65
N SER A 263 -4.30 10.23 0.95
CA SER A 263 -5.52 9.85 1.68
C SER A 263 -6.71 10.67 1.24
N SER A 264 -7.88 10.05 1.18
CA SER A 264 -9.14 10.71 0.84
C SER A 264 -10.09 10.78 2.03
N PHE A 265 -10.89 11.85 2.09
CA PHE A 265 -11.93 12.03 3.09
C PHE A 265 -13.24 12.47 2.43
N ALA A 266 -14.34 11.85 2.82
CA ALA A 266 -15.67 12.29 2.42
C ALA A 266 -16.22 13.34 3.39
N GLY A 267 -16.79 14.41 2.84
CA GLY A 267 -17.64 15.37 3.55
C GLY A 267 -19.13 15.09 3.30
N GLU A 268 -19.99 16.06 3.63
CA GLU A 268 -21.43 15.95 3.33
C GLU A 268 -21.70 16.09 1.83
N GLU A 269 -21.15 17.14 1.21
CA GLU A 269 -21.31 17.44 -0.23
C GLU A 269 -19.97 17.70 -0.93
N ARG A 270 -18.85 17.45 -0.25
CA ARG A 270 -17.50 17.67 -0.75
C ARG A 270 -16.63 16.48 -0.42
N ALA A 271 -15.43 16.43 -0.98
CA ALA A 271 -14.41 15.48 -0.60
C ALA A 271 -13.04 16.15 -0.55
N MET A 272 -12.12 15.58 0.21
CA MET A 272 -10.76 16.07 0.31
C MET A 272 -9.77 14.99 -0.07
N ILE A 273 -8.73 15.36 -0.81
CA ILE A 273 -7.55 14.55 -1.06
C ILE A 273 -6.37 15.22 -0.34
N CYS A 274 -5.75 14.51 0.58
CA CYS A 274 -4.56 14.95 1.28
C CYS A 274 -3.33 14.22 0.71
N VAL A 275 -2.39 15.00 0.21
CA VAL A 275 -1.08 14.53 -0.24
C VAL A 275 -0.04 15.05 0.74
N SER A 276 0.69 14.15 1.39
CA SER A 276 1.68 14.52 2.42
C SER A 276 3.04 13.89 2.18
N TRP A 277 4.07 14.48 2.80
CA TRP A 277 5.45 13.98 2.80
C TRP A 277 6.17 14.47 4.05
N ILE A 278 7.26 13.78 4.45
CA ILE A 278 8.12 14.25 5.54
C ILE A 278 8.77 15.57 5.12
N SER A 279 8.68 16.58 5.98
CA SER A 279 9.20 17.93 5.72
C SER A 279 10.72 17.94 5.65
N ARG A 280 11.25 17.92 4.43
CA ARG A 280 12.67 18.13 4.13
C ARG A 280 12.87 18.66 2.73
N ASP A 281 14.04 19.23 2.49
CA ASP A 281 14.43 19.69 1.16
C ASP A 281 14.53 18.51 0.18
N GLY A 282 14.10 18.75 -1.05
CA GLY A 282 14.11 17.74 -2.12
C GLY A 282 13.20 16.53 -1.89
N ALA A 283 12.23 16.61 -0.97
CA ALA A 283 11.30 15.49 -0.74
C ALA A 283 10.52 15.16 -2.04
N PRO A 284 10.53 13.90 -2.51
CA PRO A 284 9.90 13.55 -3.78
C PRO A 284 8.37 13.71 -3.73
N GLY A 285 7.76 13.55 -2.55
CA GLY A 285 6.34 13.84 -2.35
C GLY A 285 5.97 15.30 -2.56
N LYS A 286 6.89 16.24 -2.29
CA LYS A 286 6.69 17.67 -2.60
C LYS A 286 6.57 17.90 -4.09
N VAL A 287 7.45 17.28 -4.88
CA VAL A 287 7.44 17.38 -6.35
C VAL A 287 6.10 16.89 -6.91
N ILE A 288 5.63 15.72 -6.47
CA ILE A 288 4.34 15.17 -6.89
C ILE A 288 3.18 16.11 -6.49
N ALA A 289 3.18 16.61 -5.25
CA ALA A 289 2.12 17.50 -4.78
C ALA A 289 2.08 18.83 -5.55
N GLU A 290 3.25 19.40 -5.88
CA GLU A 290 3.36 20.63 -6.68
C GLU A 290 2.93 20.40 -8.14
N GLN A 291 3.25 19.25 -8.73
CA GLN A 291 2.78 18.88 -10.06
C GLN A 291 1.26 18.71 -10.09
N LEU A 292 0.67 18.03 -9.11
CA LEU A 292 -0.79 17.94 -8.97
C LEU A 292 -1.43 19.32 -8.78
N TRP A 293 -0.83 20.19 -7.98
CA TRP A 293 -1.31 21.57 -7.80
C TRP A 293 -1.32 22.36 -9.11
N ALA A 294 -0.29 22.18 -9.94
CA ALA A 294 -0.16 22.90 -11.20
C ALA A 294 -1.15 22.45 -12.30
N LEU A 295 -1.80 21.30 -12.14
CA LEU A 295 -2.85 20.85 -13.05
C LEU A 295 -4.10 21.74 -12.98
N ALA A 296 -4.89 21.72 -14.06
CA ALA A 296 -6.21 22.35 -14.08
C ALA A 296 -7.14 21.68 -13.04
N GLU A 297 -8.14 22.42 -12.55
CA GLU A 297 -8.99 21.98 -11.44
C GLU A 297 -9.78 20.70 -11.76
N GLU A 298 -10.16 20.55 -13.02
CA GLU A 298 -10.82 19.38 -13.62
C GLU A 298 -9.92 18.15 -13.74
N GLU A 299 -8.60 18.33 -13.86
CA GLU A 299 -7.64 17.23 -14.06
C GLU A 299 -7.16 16.63 -12.73
N ARG A 300 -7.13 17.41 -11.65
CA ARG A 300 -6.51 17.05 -10.36
C ARG A 300 -7.04 15.74 -9.77
N ALA A 301 -8.36 15.58 -9.70
CA ALA A 301 -8.98 14.38 -9.13
C ALA A 301 -8.73 13.14 -10.00
N SER A 302 -8.80 13.30 -11.33
CA SER A 302 -8.50 12.24 -12.31
C SER A 302 -7.03 11.80 -12.27
N ALA A 303 -6.09 12.75 -12.14
CA ALA A 303 -4.67 12.45 -11.96
C ALA A 303 -4.41 11.73 -10.63
N CYS A 304 -5.04 12.18 -9.54
CA CYS A 304 -4.96 11.51 -8.24
C CYS A 304 -5.49 10.08 -8.29
N LEU A 305 -6.66 9.85 -8.90
CA LEU A 305 -7.24 8.52 -9.09
C LEU A 305 -6.22 7.59 -9.77
N GLN A 306 -5.64 8.04 -10.88
CA GLN A 306 -4.70 7.22 -11.66
C GLN A 306 -3.42 6.91 -10.88
N LEU A 307 -2.86 7.89 -10.15
CA LEU A 307 -1.70 7.67 -9.29
C LEU A 307 -1.99 6.65 -8.18
N VAL A 308 -3.12 6.76 -7.49
CA VAL A 308 -3.43 5.84 -6.39
C VAL A 308 -3.78 4.45 -6.92
N VAL A 309 -4.48 4.33 -8.06
CA VAL A 309 -4.73 3.03 -8.70
C VAL A 309 -3.42 2.35 -9.12
N LYS A 310 -2.44 3.14 -9.57
CA LYS A 310 -1.11 2.64 -9.96
C LYS A 310 -0.26 2.19 -8.79
N HIS A 311 -0.35 2.85 -7.63
CA HIS A 311 0.62 2.66 -6.54
C HIS A 311 0.04 2.09 -5.24
N VAL A 312 -1.28 2.12 -5.05
CA VAL A 312 -1.93 1.83 -3.76
C VAL A 312 -2.93 0.68 -3.90
N GLU A 313 -2.77 -0.35 -3.06
CA GLU A 313 -3.73 -1.47 -3.00
C GLU A 313 -5.04 -1.12 -2.27
N ASN A 314 -4.96 -0.16 -1.35
CA ASN A 314 -6.04 0.24 -0.45
C ASN A 314 -6.93 1.32 -1.07
N VAL A 315 -7.39 1.07 -2.30
CA VAL A 315 -8.29 1.95 -3.07
C VAL A 315 -9.63 1.25 -3.25
N PHE A 316 -10.71 1.98 -3.00
CA PHE A 316 -12.08 1.49 -3.06
C PHE A 316 -12.91 2.37 -3.97
N PHE A 317 -13.76 1.76 -4.79
CA PHE A 317 -14.58 2.47 -5.76
C PHE A 317 -16.07 2.31 -5.46
N ASN A 318 -16.84 3.33 -5.79
CA ASN A 318 -18.29 3.26 -5.87
C ASN A 318 -18.68 2.26 -6.97
N PRO A 319 -19.48 1.22 -6.65
CA PRO A 319 -19.86 0.21 -7.63
C PRO A 319 -20.55 0.77 -8.88
N ASP A 320 -21.51 1.68 -8.71
CA ASP A 320 -22.30 2.20 -9.83
C ASP A 320 -21.42 3.06 -10.77
N TRP A 321 -20.54 3.90 -10.20
CA TRP A 321 -19.62 4.72 -10.99
C TRP A 321 -18.66 3.85 -11.80
N PHE A 322 -18.03 2.86 -11.16
CA PHE A 322 -17.07 2.02 -11.87
C PHE A 322 -17.75 1.17 -12.96
N GLU A 323 -18.92 0.60 -12.68
CA GLU A 323 -19.70 -0.18 -13.64
C GLU A 323 -20.22 0.67 -14.82
N ALA A 324 -20.30 2.00 -14.67
CA ALA A 324 -20.67 2.94 -15.72
C ALA A 324 -19.49 3.43 -16.59
N LEU A 325 -18.24 3.11 -16.22
CA LEU A 325 -17.07 3.45 -17.04
C LEU A 325 -17.12 2.71 -18.38
N ASP A 326 -16.71 3.39 -19.46
CA ASP A 326 -16.55 2.74 -20.75
C ASP A 326 -15.33 1.79 -20.78
N GLY A 327 -15.16 1.12 -21.93
CA GLY A 327 -14.07 0.17 -22.14
C GLY A 327 -12.68 0.79 -22.05
N GLU A 328 -12.49 2.02 -22.53
CA GLU A 328 -11.18 2.69 -22.52
C GLU A 328 -10.76 3.05 -21.09
N HIS A 329 -11.66 3.66 -20.32
CA HIS A 329 -11.41 4.05 -18.93
C HIS A 329 -11.14 2.82 -18.06
N THR A 330 -11.97 1.79 -18.21
CA THR A 330 -11.82 0.53 -17.46
C THR A 330 -10.51 -0.17 -17.81
N GLU A 331 -10.15 -0.26 -19.10
CA GLU A 331 -8.90 -0.87 -19.52
C GLU A 331 -7.68 -0.09 -19.01
N HIS A 332 -7.74 1.24 -19.02
CA HIS A 332 -6.66 2.08 -18.49
C HIS A 332 -6.43 1.86 -16.99
N LEU A 333 -7.50 1.91 -16.18
CA LEU A 333 -7.39 1.63 -14.73
C LEU A 333 -6.88 0.21 -14.45
N ASN A 334 -7.35 -0.79 -15.22
CA ASN A 334 -6.88 -2.17 -15.08
C ASN A 334 -5.40 -2.33 -15.38
N ARG A 335 -4.88 -1.61 -16.39
CA ARG A 335 -3.45 -1.64 -16.73
C ARG A 335 -2.62 -0.91 -15.65
N LEU A 336 -3.08 0.24 -15.15
CA LEU A 336 -2.42 0.94 -14.03
C LEU A 336 -2.33 0.05 -12.79
N ALA A 337 -3.45 -0.56 -12.38
CA ALA A 337 -3.48 -1.47 -11.24
C ALA A 337 -2.55 -2.68 -11.44
N GLY A 338 -2.52 -3.24 -12.66
CA GLY A 338 -1.65 -4.35 -13.01
C GLY A 338 -0.15 -4.02 -12.99
N ASP A 339 0.22 -2.81 -13.45
CA ASP A 339 1.59 -2.29 -13.43
C ASP A 339 2.11 -2.08 -11.99
N GLY A 340 1.22 -1.66 -11.08
CA GLY A 340 1.49 -1.53 -9.65
C GLY A 340 1.78 -2.84 -8.90
N LEU A 341 1.21 -3.95 -9.37
CA LEU A 341 1.23 -5.26 -8.71
C LEU A 341 2.14 -6.29 -9.40
N ASP A 342 3.18 -5.83 -10.10
CA ASP A 342 4.19 -6.73 -10.67
C ASP A 342 4.80 -7.61 -9.57
N GLN A 343 4.67 -8.93 -9.73
CA GLN A 343 5.15 -9.95 -8.79
C GLN A 343 6.68 -9.92 -8.60
N MET A 344 7.40 -9.28 -9.52
CA MET A 344 8.85 -9.09 -9.44
C MET A 344 9.25 -7.83 -8.64
N GLY A 345 8.29 -7.02 -8.20
CA GLY A 345 8.53 -5.76 -7.50
C GLY A 345 9.19 -4.70 -8.37
N SER A 346 8.94 -4.74 -9.69
CA SER A 346 9.45 -3.73 -10.60
C SER A 346 8.81 -2.38 -10.33
N VAL A 347 9.53 -1.31 -10.65
CA VAL A 347 9.01 0.06 -10.62
C VAL A 347 7.86 0.18 -11.62
N PRO A 348 6.65 0.60 -11.19
CA PRO A 348 5.52 0.82 -12.10
C PRO A 348 5.84 1.89 -13.15
N ARG A 349 5.78 1.54 -14.44
CA ARG A 349 6.22 2.41 -15.55
C ARG A 349 5.08 3.00 -16.37
N MET A 350 3.87 2.49 -16.20
CA MET A 350 2.74 2.94 -17.00
C MET A 350 2.45 4.41 -16.69
N PRO A 351 2.40 5.29 -17.72
CA PRO A 351 2.09 6.70 -17.50
C PRO A 351 0.60 6.87 -17.18
N ILE A 352 0.27 7.91 -16.43
CA ILE A 352 -1.10 8.40 -16.35
C ILE A 352 -1.47 9.11 -17.66
N ARG A 353 -2.78 9.24 -17.92
CA ARG A 353 -3.38 9.89 -19.10
C ARG A 353 -4.15 11.12 -18.60
N LEU A 354 -3.61 12.32 -18.77
CA LEU A 354 -4.32 13.56 -18.41
C LEU A 354 -5.42 13.91 -19.41
N ASP A 355 -5.31 13.39 -20.65
CA ASP A 355 -6.32 13.50 -21.70
C ASP A 355 -7.58 12.66 -21.45
N LEU A 356 -7.54 11.74 -20.47
CA LEU A 356 -8.64 10.84 -20.15
C LEU A 356 -9.46 11.38 -18.97
N ASP A 357 -10.61 11.96 -19.28
CA ASP A 357 -11.51 12.56 -18.28
C ASP A 357 -12.50 11.54 -17.69
N PHE A 358 -12.25 11.17 -16.43
CA PHE A 358 -13.10 10.27 -15.64
C PHE A 358 -14.39 10.92 -15.12
N GLN A 359 -14.75 12.12 -15.61
CA GLN A 359 -15.90 12.92 -15.18
C GLN A 359 -15.86 13.20 -13.68
N MET A 360 -14.68 13.58 -13.19
CA MET A 360 -14.46 13.84 -11.77
C MET A 360 -14.98 15.23 -11.39
N PRO A 361 -15.44 15.43 -10.14
CA PRO A 361 -15.80 16.76 -9.70
C PRO A 361 -14.55 17.65 -9.57
N LEU A 362 -14.73 18.94 -9.89
CA LEU A 362 -13.67 19.95 -9.85
C LEU A 362 -13.01 20.02 -8.46
N CYS A 363 -11.69 20.22 -8.43
CA CYS A 363 -10.95 20.54 -7.22
C CYS A 363 -10.83 22.07 -7.07
N GLU A 364 -11.94 22.71 -6.70
CA GLU A 364 -12.13 24.18 -6.66
C GLU A 364 -11.21 24.88 -5.65
N ASN A 365 -10.89 24.22 -4.53
CA ASN A 365 -10.00 24.79 -3.52
C ASN A 365 -8.79 23.90 -3.32
N SER A 366 -7.66 24.51 -2.99
CA SER A 366 -6.45 23.80 -2.56
C SER A 366 -5.68 24.67 -1.56
N PHE A 367 -5.07 24.04 -0.57
CA PHE A 367 -4.27 24.74 0.43
C PHE A 367 -3.10 23.90 0.94
N ARG A 368 -2.09 24.57 1.49
CA ARG A 368 -0.89 23.95 2.04
C ARG A 368 -0.97 23.88 3.57
N VAL A 369 -0.38 22.84 4.14
CA VAL A 369 -0.33 22.59 5.59
C VAL A 369 1.11 22.29 5.97
N GLY A 370 1.61 22.89 7.06
CA GLY A 370 2.94 22.56 7.60
C GLY A 370 4.14 22.99 6.75
N GLN A 371 4.01 23.98 5.86
CA GLN A 371 5.19 24.61 5.26
C GLN A 371 5.75 25.65 6.22
N HIS A 372 7.01 25.51 6.64
CA HIS A 372 7.79 26.67 7.03
C HIS A 372 7.84 27.58 5.81
N SER A 373 7.29 28.78 5.92
CA SER A 373 7.56 29.85 4.96
C SER A 373 9.07 30.04 4.92
N THR A 374 9.71 29.58 3.84
CA THR A 374 11.01 30.14 3.46
C THR A 374 10.80 31.65 3.36
N PRO A 375 11.52 32.47 4.14
CA PRO A 375 11.41 33.91 3.98
C PRO A 375 11.77 34.29 2.53
N PRO A 376 11.15 35.35 1.99
CA PRO A 376 11.38 35.81 0.62
C PRO A 376 12.84 36.16 0.33
#